data_AF-A0A352FHG8-F1
#
_entry.id   AF-A0A352FHG8-F1
#
_cell.length_a   1.000
_cell.length_b   1.000
_cell.length_c   1.000
_cell.angle_alpha   90.00
_cell.angle_beta   90.00
_cell.angle_gamma   90.00
#
_symmetry.space_group_name_H-M   'P 1'
#
loop_
_entity.id
_entity.type
_entity.pdbx_description
1 polymer ?
#
loop_
_entity_poly.entity_id
_entity_poly.type
_entity_poly.pdbx_seq_one_letter_code
_entity_poly.pdbx_strand_id
1 'polypeptide(L)'
;MSFDNVSYFGDQYRGDLIITHGVIYYFPHTNMALQKKETGYGRPTGLGLIGVLLDLISPFLRELVATTNQPDLRDVGLWRNGDSSQSLQARLDVHIAEVKKQPTDVLQYEYRVPKPMRFALAEIKNLSTRGGLRFDAAYDTHDFSIGFRRKRLLRDALSEGGFRH
;
A
#
# COMPACT_ATOMS: atom_id res chain seq x y z
N MET A 1 -3.81 -6.69 -12.25
CA MET A 1 -4.23 -5.30 -11.93
C MET A 1 -3.45 -4.79 -10.72
N SER A 2 -3.07 -3.52 -10.68
CA SER A 2 -2.50 -2.86 -9.49
C SER A 2 -3.43 -1.77 -8.95
N PHE A 3 -3.40 -1.54 -7.65
CA PHE A 3 -4.10 -0.46 -6.95
C PHE A 3 -3.13 0.21 -6.00
N ASP A 4 -2.84 1.47 -6.26
CA ASP A 4 -1.80 2.18 -5.53
C ASP A 4 -2.40 2.85 -4.28
N ASN A 5 -1.57 3.00 -3.24
CA ASN A 5 -1.91 3.70 -2.00
C ASN A 5 -3.22 3.19 -1.34
N VAL A 6 -3.37 1.87 -1.28
CA VAL A 6 -4.48 1.17 -0.62
C VAL A 6 -4.25 1.12 0.89
N SER A 7 -5.28 1.52 1.63
CA SER A 7 -5.32 1.43 3.08
C SER A 7 -5.46 0.00 3.54
N TYR A 8 -4.74 -0.34 4.60
CA TYR A 8 -4.75 -1.66 5.22
C TYR A 8 -4.88 -1.56 6.74
N PHE A 9 -5.65 -2.49 7.32
CA PHE A 9 -5.82 -2.68 8.76
C PHE A 9 -6.31 -1.40 9.46
N GLY A 10 -7.46 -0.87 9.02
CA GLY A 10 -8.07 0.32 9.62
C GLY A 10 -7.24 1.60 9.44
N ASP A 11 -6.70 1.83 8.23
CA ASP A 11 -5.85 2.99 7.89
C ASP A 11 -4.52 3.07 8.67
N GLN A 12 -4.05 1.98 9.30
CA GLN A 12 -2.73 1.96 9.94
C GLN A 12 -1.59 1.98 8.93
N TYR A 13 -1.78 1.33 7.78
CA TYR A 13 -0.78 1.23 6.74
C TYR A 13 -1.32 1.64 5.37
N ARG A 14 -0.42 2.12 4.51
CA ARG A 14 -0.68 2.33 3.08
C ARG A 14 0.33 1.53 2.27
N GLY A 15 -0.13 1.03 1.13
CA GLY A 15 0.64 0.13 0.29
C GLY A 15 0.01 -0.09 -1.06
N ASP A 16 0.71 -0.81 -1.91
CA ASP A 16 0.22 -1.20 -3.23
C ASP A 16 -0.39 -2.60 -3.17
N LEU A 17 -1.59 -2.74 -3.74
CA LEU A 17 -2.28 -4.01 -3.86
C LEU A 17 -2.21 -4.48 -5.30
N ILE A 18 -1.73 -5.69 -5.52
CA ILE A 18 -1.66 -6.31 -6.84
C ILE A 18 -2.54 -7.55 -6.86
N ILE A 19 -3.38 -7.66 -7.87
CA ILE A 19 -4.20 -8.84 -8.12
C ILE A 19 -3.72 -9.47 -9.43
N THR A 20 -3.33 -10.73 -9.34
CA THR A 20 -2.92 -11.58 -10.46
C THR A 20 -3.79 -12.82 -10.49
N HIS A 21 -3.55 -13.73 -11.44
CA HIS A 21 -4.32 -14.97 -11.52
C HIS A 21 -4.07 -15.88 -10.30
N GLY A 22 -5.08 -16.01 -9.45
CA GLY A 22 -5.06 -16.86 -8.25
C GLY A 22 -4.20 -16.34 -7.09
N VAL A 23 -3.64 -15.13 -7.17
CA VAL A 23 -2.80 -14.57 -6.09
C VAL A 23 -3.05 -13.08 -5.90
N ILE A 24 -3.20 -12.67 -4.64
CA ILE A 24 -3.23 -11.28 -4.19
C ILE A 24 -1.91 -10.96 -3.49
N TYR A 25 -1.26 -9.86 -3.88
CA TYR A 25 -0.06 -9.35 -3.25
C TYR A 25 -0.33 -7.99 -2.61
N TYR A 26 0.30 -7.73 -1.47
CA TYR A 26 0.27 -6.42 -0.84
C TYR A 26 1.66 -5.98 -0.40
N PHE A 27 2.05 -4.78 -0.82
CA PHE A 27 3.34 -4.15 -0.55
C PHE A 27 3.12 -2.90 0.29
N PRO A 28 3.11 -3.01 1.62
CA PRO A 28 2.98 -1.84 2.48
C PRO A 28 4.27 -1.01 2.39
N HIS A 29 4.12 0.31 2.27
CA HIS A 29 5.24 1.26 2.15
C HIS A 29 5.16 2.41 3.17
N THR A 30 4.01 2.65 3.81
CA THR A 30 3.84 3.74 4.78
C THR A 30 3.16 3.26 6.05
N ASN A 31 3.75 3.61 7.19
CA ASN A 31 3.10 3.55 8.49
C ASN A 31 2.47 4.93 8.80
N MET A 32 1.15 4.97 8.93
CA MET A 32 0.42 6.23 9.10
C MET A 32 0.66 6.88 10.47
N ALA A 33 1.07 6.12 11.50
CA ALA A 33 1.44 6.67 12.80
C ALA A 33 2.76 7.45 12.71
N LEU A 34 3.75 6.91 11.99
CA LEU A 34 5.01 7.61 11.73
C LEU A 34 4.77 8.87 10.89
N GLN A 35 3.99 8.74 9.80
CA GLN A 35 3.70 9.88 8.93
C GLN A 35 3.00 11.03 9.71
N LYS A 36 2.04 10.71 10.60
CA LYS A 36 1.40 11.70 11.48
C LYS A 36 2.39 12.35 12.44
N LYS A 37 3.35 11.59 12.97
CA LYS A 37 4.40 12.13 13.86
C LYS A 37 5.32 13.10 13.11
N GLU A 38 5.77 12.73 11.92
CA GLU A 38 6.65 13.56 11.10
C GLU A 38 5.95 14.84 10.60
N THR A 39 4.68 14.73 10.21
CA THR A 39 3.88 15.90 9.79
C THR A 39 3.42 16.76 10.98
N GLY A 40 3.24 16.17 12.17
CA GLY A 40 2.84 16.86 13.40
C GLY A 40 3.92 17.73 14.05
N TYR A 41 5.20 17.55 13.69
CA TYR A 41 6.32 18.36 14.22
C TYR A 41 6.57 19.68 13.47
N GLY A 42 5.64 20.10 12.60
CA GLY A 42 5.72 21.36 11.85
C GLY A 42 4.56 22.31 12.12
N ARG A 43 4.43 22.83 13.35
CA ARG A 43 3.89 24.18 13.69
C ARG A 43 3.73 24.34 15.21
N PRO A 44 4.62 25.08 15.90
CA PRO A 44 4.24 25.67 17.16
C PRO A 44 3.26 26.80 16.86
N THR A 45 1.99 26.60 17.20
CA THR A 45 1.03 27.68 17.43
C THR A 45 1.55 28.52 18.59
N GLY A 46 2.26 29.60 18.27
CA GLY A 46 2.75 30.57 19.22
C GLY A 46 2.64 31.98 18.64
N LEU A 47 1.58 32.67 19.03
CA LEU A 47 1.47 34.12 19.23
C LEU A 47 2.04 35.06 18.15
N GLY A 48 1.12 35.79 17.51
CA GLY A 48 1.30 37.23 17.29
C GLY A 48 1.85 37.66 15.94
N LEU A 49 0.98 38.33 15.17
CA LEU A 49 1.31 39.55 14.41
C LEU A 49 2.64 39.54 13.62
N ILE A 50 2.61 39.03 12.39
CA ILE A 50 3.18 39.67 11.18
C ILE A 50 2.66 38.86 10.00
N GLY A 51 1.67 39.41 9.32
CA GLY A 51 1.22 38.93 8.03
C GLY A 51 2.15 39.39 6.91
N VAL A 52 2.14 38.62 5.82
CA VAL A 52 2.58 38.98 4.47
C VAL A 52 4.09 38.93 4.22
N LEU A 53 4.61 37.74 3.86
CA LEU A 53 5.61 37.56 2.78
C LEU A 53 6.06 36.09 2.50
N LEU A 54 5.21 35.07 2.69
CA LEU A 54 5.51 33.71 2.23
C LEU A 54 4.33 33.04 1.50
N ASP A 55 3.50 33.84 0.82
CA ASP A 55 2.38 33.34 0.02
C ASP A 55 2.70 33.16 -1.48
N LEU A 56 3.96 33.42 -1.88
CA LEU A 56 4.42 33.38 -3.28
C LEU A 56 5.31 32.17 -3.63
N ILE A 57 5.47 31.18 -2.74
CA ILE A 57 6.13 29.90 -3.05
C ILE A 57 5.12 28.72 -2.96
N SER A 58 3.83 29.05 -3.00
CA SER A 58 2.72 28.14 -2.68
C SER A 58 2.22 27.20 -3.79
N PRO A 59 2.75 27.18 -5.03
CA PRO A 59 2.51 26.04 -5.93
C PRO A 59 3.66 25.02 -5.99
N PHE A 60 4.89 25.35 -5.57
CA PHE A 60 6.04 24.43 -5.68
C PHE A 60 6.27 23.55 -4.44
N LEU A 61 5.78 23.98 -3.25
CA LEU A 61 5.94 23.23 -2.00
C LEU A 61 4.72 22.35 -1.63
N ARG A 62 3.65 22.35 -2.44
CA ARG A 62 2.54 21.38 -2.30
C ARG A 62 2.80 20.04 -2.99
N GLU A 63 3.87 19.96 -3.77
CA GLU A 63 4.38 18.70 -4.36
C GLU A 63 5.44 18.03 -3.46
N LEU A 64 5.81 18.68 -2.35
CA LEU A 64 6.92 18.28 -1.46
C LEU A 64 6.47 17.96 -0.02
N VAL A 65 5.23 17.50 0.17
CA VAL A 65 4.91 16.66 1.34
C VAL A 65 5.12 15.23 0.89
N ALA A 66 6.38 14.81 1.04
CA ALA A 66 6.86 13.45 0.87
C ALA A 66 5.87 12.44 1.47
N THR A 67 5.07 11.84 0.59
CA THR A 67 4.92 10.40 0.64
C THR A 67 6.34 9.85 0.65
N THR A 68 6.72 9.10 1.68
CA THR A 68 7.90 8.24 1.63
C THR A 68 7.71 7.30 0.45
N ASN A 69 8.16 7.76 -0.71
CA ASN A 69 8.15 7.08 -1.99
C ASN A 69 9.16 5.93 -1.86
N GLN A 70 8.72 4.79 -1.33
CA GLN A 70 9.19 3.57 -1.98
C GLN A 70 8.62 3.62 -3.40
N PRO A 71 9.44 3.33 -4.42
CA PRO A 71 9.04 3.59 -5.80
C PRO A 71 7.81 2.75 -6.11
N ASP A 72 6.89 3.28 -6.92
CA ASP A 72 5.78 2.51 -7.50
C ASP A 72 6.37 1.17 -8.01
N LEU A 73 5.67 0.05 -7.91
CA LEU A 73 6.14 -1.25 -8.41
C LEU A 73 6.65 -1.19 -9.87
N ARG A 74 6.17 -0.19 -10.61
CA ARG A 74 6.65 0.21 -11.94
C ARG A 74 8.05 0.82 -11.93
N ASP A 75 8.36 1.67 -10.97
CA ASP A 75 9.62 2.38 -10.80
C ASP A 75 10.73 1.46 -10.26
N VAL A 76 10.40 0.44 -9.45
CA VAL A 76 11.33 -0.64 -9.07
C VAL A 76 11.51 -1.71 -10.17
N GLY A 77 10.87 -1.53 -11.35
CA GLY A 77 11.02 -2.43 -12.50
C GLY A 77 10.39 -3.81 -12.31
N LEU A 78 9.58 -4.00 -11.27
CA LEU A 78 8.87 -5.27 -10.99
C LEU A 78 7.69 -5.49 -11.95
N TRP A 79 7.13 -4.40 -12.47
CA TRP A 79 6.05 -4.40 -13.44
C TRP A 79 6.51 -3.87 -14.80
N ARG A 80 6.31 -4.65 -15.88
CA ARG A 80 6.53 -4.19 -17.26
C ARG A 80 5.26 -4.41 -18.09
N ASN A 81 4.98 -3.49 -19.00
CA ASN A 81 3.81 -3.59 -19.87
C ASN A 81 3.95 -4.79 -20.82
N GLY A 82 2.91 -5.63 -20.91
CA GLY A 82 2.88 -6.82 -21.77
C GLY A 82 3.41 -8.11 -21.13
N ASP A 83 3.83 -8.09 -19.88
CA ASP A 83 4.22 -9.31 -19.17
C ASP A 83 3.04 -10.27 -18.96
N SER A 84 3.34 -11.57 -19.00
CA SER A 84 2.36 -12.59 -18.62
C SER A 84 2.13 -12.55 -17.11
N SER A 85 0.94 -12.98 -16.66
CA SER A 85 0.65 -13.08 -15.22
C SER A 85 1.67 -13.96 -14.50
N GLN A 86 2.20 -15.00 -15.15
CA GLN A 86 3.18 -15.92 -14.58
C GLN A 86 4.56 -15.26 -14.40
N SER A 87 5.05 -14.51 -15.40
CA SER A 87 6.34 -13.83 -15.30
C SER A 87 6.33 -12.76 -14.21
N LEU A 88 5.22 -12.01 -14.10
CA LEU A 88 5.01 -11.04 -13.04
C LEU A 88 4.99 -11.71 -11.66
N GLN A 89 4.21 -12.78 -11.49
CA GLN A 89 4.14 -13.51 -10.21
C GLN A 89 5.52 -14.01 -9.77
N ALA A 90 6.29 -14.61 -10.68
CA ALA A 90 7.63 -15.10 -10.36
C ALA A 90 8.55 -13.98 -9.84
N ARG A 91 8.52 -12.78 -10.44
CA ARG A 91 9.31 -11.64 -9.97
C ARG A 91 8.84 -11.11 -8.63
N LEU A 92 7.54 -11.02 -8.42
CA LEU A 92 6.97 -10.59 -7.14
C LEU A 92 7.33 -11.60 -6.03
N ASP A 93 7.24 -12.89 -6.30
CA ASP A 93 7.59 -13.95 -5.34
C ASP A 93 9.08 -13.90 -4.97
N VAL A 94 9.97 -13.71 -5.95
CA VAL A 94 11.42 -13.52 -5.71
C VAL A 94 11.65 -12.29 -4.85
N HIS A 95 11.04 -11.16 -5.19
CA HIS A 95 11.20 -9.92 -4.43
C HIS A 95 10.71 -10.06 -2.98
N ILE A 96 9.55 -10.70 -2.76
CA ILE A 96 9.04 -10.98 -1.41
C ILE A 96 10.01 -11.88 -0.64
N ALA A 97 10.56 -12.91 -1.29
CA ALA A 97 11.54 -13.80 -0.66
C ALA A 97 12.83 -13.06 -0.26
N GLU A 98 13.32 -12.14 -1.10
CA GLU A 98 14.47 -11.29 -0.82
C GLU A 98 14.22 -10.36 0.37
N VAL A 99 13.11 -9.62 0.37
CA VAL A 99 12.73 -8.73 1.47
C VAL A 99 12.53 -9.51 2.78
N LYS A 100 12.02 -10.75 2.70
CA LYS A 100 11.86 -11.60 3.89
C LYS A 100 13.19 -12.05 4.49
N LYS A 101 14.24 -12.23 3.68
CA LYS A 101 15.60 -12.62 4.13
C LYS A 101 16.36 -11.50 4.82
N GLN A 102 15.99 -10.24 4.58
CA GLN A 102 16.66 -9.11 5.22
C GLN A 102 16.52 -9.18 6.74
N PRO A 103 17.63 -9.02 7.49
CA PRO A 103 17.60 -9.05 8.95
C PRO A 103 16.66 -7.96 9.46
N THR A 104 15.91 -8.31 10.51
CA THR A 104 15.04 -7.35 11.19
C THR A 104 15.91 -6.44 12.03
N ASP A 105 16.04 -5.18 11.64
CA ASP A 105 16.62 -4.16 12.51
C ASP A 105 15.69 -3.95 13.71
N VAL A 106 16.20 -4.21 14.90
CA VAL A 106 15.42 -4.34 16.14
C VAL A 106 15.02 -2.96 16.70
N LEU A 107 15.69 -1.89 16.26
CA LEU A 107 15.64 -0.58 16.90
C LEU A 107 14.38 0.25 16.57
N GLN A 108 13.51 -0.17 15.64
CA GLN A 108 12.37 0.63 15.17
C GLN A 108 11.04 -0.14 15.09
N TYR A 109 10.78 -1.06 16.04
CA TYR A 109 9.60 -1.92 16.00
C TYR A 109 8.26 -1.17 15.91
N GLU A 110 8.11 -0.05 16.64
CA GLU A 110 6.84 0.69 16.74
C GLU A 110 6.40 1.36 15.43
N TYR A 111 7.34 1.68 14.54
CA TYR A 111 7.06 2.36 13.27
C TYR A 111 7.28 1.45 12.06
N ARG A 112 7.49 0.16 12.29
CA ARG A 112 7.82 -0.75 11.20
C ARG A 112 6.62 -0.98 10.30
N VAL A 113 6.88 -0.89 9.01
CA VAL A 113 5.92 -1.30 7.98
C VAL A 113 5.95 -2.85 7.91
N PRO A 114 4.79 -3.53 7.80
CA PRO A 114 4.76 -4.98 7.68
C PRO A 114 5.59 -5.45 6.49
N LYS A 115 6.06 -6.71 6.50
CA LYS A 115 6.71 -7.26 5.31
C LYS A 115 5.67 -7.42 4.19
N PRO A 116 6.08 -7.35 2.91
CA PRO A 116 5.23 -7.70 1.79
C PRO A 116 4.57 -9.07 1.96
N MET A 117 3.30 -9.14 1.56
CA MET A 117 2.44 -10.30 1.75
C MET A 117 1.96 -10.85 0.42
N ARG A 118 1.76 -12.16 0.40
CA ARG A 118 1.26 -12.95 -0.72
C ARG A 118 0.16 -13.84 -0.18
N PHE A 119 -1.00 -13.84 -0.84
CA PHE A 119 -2.17 -14.63 -0.49
C PHE A 119 -2.60 -15.43 -1.71
N ALA A 120 -2.40 -16.74 -1.66
CA ALA A 120 -2.88 -17.63 -2.71
C ALA A 120 -4.40 -17.84 -2.58
N LEU A 121 -5.09 -18.04 -3.70
CA LEU A 121 -6.53 -18.28 -3.74
C LEU A 121 -6.98 -19.40 -2.77
N ALA A 122 -6.19 -20.46 -2.64
CA ALA A 122 -6.48 -21.58 -1.73
C ALA A 122 -6.37 -21.22 -0.24
N GLU A 123 -5.68 -20.13 0.11
CA GLU A 123 -5.49 -19.66 1.49
C GLU A 123 -6.57 -18.68 1.92
N ILE A 124 -7.26 -18.07 0.95
CA ILE A 124 -8.25 -17.01 1.16
C ILE A 124 -9.60 -17.63 1.51
N LYS A 125 -10.20 -17.17 2.61
CA LYS A 125 -11.54 -17.53 3.07
C LYS A 125 -12.39 -16.28 3.28
N ASN A 126 -13.71 -16.43 3.26
CA ASN A 126 -14.67 -15.37 3.57
C ASN A 126 -14.42 -14.07 2.78
N LEU A 127 -14.05 -14.20 1.50
CA LEU A 127 -13.77 -13.07 0.62
C LEU A 127 -15.03 -12.19 0.50
N SER A 128 -14.89 -10.90 0.77
CA SER A 128 -15.93 -9.89 0.68
C SER A 128 -15.41 -8.65 -0.02
N THR A 129 -16.22 -8.11 -0.94
CA THR A 129 -15.97 -6.80 -1.59
C THR A 129 -16.87 -5.69 -1.03
N ARG A 130 -17.59 -5.98 0.07
CA ARG A 130 -18.52 -5.02 0.69
C ARG A 130 -17.74 -4.01 1.53
N GLY A 131 -17.61 -2.79 1.00
CA GLY A 131 -16.91 -1.68 1.68
C GLY A 131 -15.44 -1.54 1.31
N GLY A 132 -14.83 -2.55 0.70
CA GLY A 132 -13.41 -2.62 0.34
C GLY A 132 -13.09 -4.00 -0.21
N LEU A 133 -11.88 -4.51 0.02
CA LEU A 133 -11.54 -5.92 -0.13
C LEU A 133 -11.26 -6.47 1.27
N ARG A 134 -11.97 -7.51 1.69
CA ARG A 134 -11.76 -8.16 2.99
C ARG A 134 -11.75 -9.67 2.83
N PHE A 135 -10.86 -10.36 3.54
CA PHE A 135 -10.83 -11.83 3.59
C PHE A 135 -10.03 -12.31 4.80
N ASP A 136 -10.16 -13.60 5.10
CA ASP A 136 -9.36 -14.27 6.12
C ASP A 136 -8.25 -15.10 5.45
N ALA A 137 -7.02 -14.99 5.95
CA ALA A 137 -5.88 -15.80 5.54
C ALA A 137 -4.88 -15.89 6.68
N ALA A 138 -4.10 -16.98 6.76
CA ALA A 138 -3.05 -17.16 7.79
C ALA A 138 -3.50 -16.84 9.24
N TYR A 139 -4.76 -17.18 9.58
CA TYR A 139 -5.41 -16.92 10.88
C TYR A 139 -5.75 -15.45 11.21
N ASP A 140 -5.53 -14.53 10.28
CA ASP A 140 -5.85 -13.11 10.42
C ASP A 140 -6.96 -12.69 9.44
N THR A 141 -7.70 -11.64 9.81
CA THR A 141 -8.59 -10.93 8.88
C THR A 141 -7.83 -9.77 8.23
N HIS A 142 -7.73 -9.80 6.91
CA HIS A 142 -7.15 -8.75 6.10
C HIS A 142 -8.26 -7.84 5.56
N ASP A 143 -8.17 -6.54 5.83
CA ASP A 143 -9.13 -5.54 5.36
C ASP A 143 -8.41 -4.41 4.63
N PHE A 144 -8.80 -4.20 3.38
CA PHE A 144 -8.26 -3.24 2.44
C PHE A 144 -9.33 -2.24 2.03
N SER A 145 -9.11 -0.97 2.35
CA SER A 145 -10.03 0.10 1.96
C SER A 145 -9.69 0.65 0.58
N ILE A 146 -10.46 0.19 -0.41
CA ILE A 146 -10.35 0.61 -1.80
C ILE A 146 -11.46 1.63 -2.07
N GLY A 147 -11.05 2.90 -2.23
CA GLY A 147 -11.97 4.03 -2.37
C GLY A 147 -13.09 3.81 -3.38
N PHE A 148 -14.24 4.44 -3.16
CA PHE A 148 -15.51 4.15 -3.87
C PHE A 148 -15.39 4.10 -5.40
N ARG A 149 -14.62 5.01 -6.00
CA ARG A 149 -14.41 5.10 -7.45
C ARG A 149 -13.69 3.88 -8.05
N ARG A 150 -12.91 3.14 -7.25
CA ARG A 150 -12.11 1.99 -7.69
C ARG A 150 -12.78 0.64 -7.41
N LYS A 151 -13.97 0.61 -6.81
CA LYS A 151 -14.68 -0.63 -6.43
C LYS A 151 -15.08 -1.50 -7.64
N ARG A 152 -15.42 -0.89 -8.78
CA ARG A 152 -15.72 -1.65 -10.00
C ARG A 152 -14.47 -2.35 -10.50
N LEU A 153 -13.36 -1.61 -10.65
CA LEU A 153 -12.07 -2.14 -11.07
C LEU A 153 -11.57 -3.26 -10.15
N LEU A 154 -11.79 -3.14 -8.85
CA LEU A 154 -11.48 -4.20 -7.88
C LEU A 154 -12.26 -5.48 -8.17
N ARG A 155 -13.58 -5.38 -8.36
CA ARG A 155 -14.42 -6.56 -8.65
C ARG A 155 -14.02 -7.22 -9.97
N ASP A 156 -13.77 -6.41 -11.00
CA ASP A 156 -13.33 -6.90 -12.31
C ASP A 156 -11.98 -7.61 -12.17
N ALA A 157 -11.01 -7.01 -11.47
CA ALA A 157 -9.70 -7.61 -11.21
C ALA A 157 -9.75 -8.90 -10.38
N LEU A 158 -10.63 -8.97 -9.38
CA LEU A 158 -10.84 -10.19 -8.59
C LEU A 158 -11.44 -11.31 -9.46
N SER A 159 -12.45 -10.97 -10.27
CA SER A 159 -13.08 -11.91 -11.20
C SER A 159 -12.07 -12.46 -12.22
N GLU A 160 -11.29 -11.58 -12.86
CA GLU A 160 -10.21 -11.95 -13.79
C GLU A 160 -9.11 -12.77 -13.09
N GLY A 161 -8.84 -12.45 -11.82
CA GLY A 161 -7.92 -13.18 -10.95
C GLY A 161 -8.44 -14.55 -10.51
N GLY A 162 -9.68 -14.94 -10.85
CA GLY A 162 -10.27 -16.21 -10.45
C GLY A 162 -10.84 -16.22 -9.02
N PHE A 163 -10.92 -15.06 -8.36
CA PHE A 163 -11.52 -14.90 -7.04
C PHE A 163 -13.03 -14.71 -7.20
N ARG A 164 -13.78 -15.80 -7.03
CA ARG A 164 -15.25 -15.78 -7.09
C ARG A 164 -15.83 -15.68 -5.67
N HIS A 165 -16.83 -14.81 -5.53
CA HIS A 165 -17.68 -14.72 -4.34
C HIS A 165 -18.75 -15.80 -4.34
#